data_AF-A0A0A9VZI8-F1
#
_entry.id   AF-A0A0A9VZI8-F1
#
_cell.length_a   1.000
_cell.length_b   1.000
_cell.length_c   1.000
_cell.angle_alpha   90.00
_cell.angle_beta   90.00
_cell.angle_gamma   90.00
#
_symmetry.space_group_name_H-M   'P 1'
#
loop_
_entity.id
_entity.type
_entity.pdbx_description
1 polymer ?
#
loop_
_entity_poly.entity_id
_entity_poly.type
_entity_poly.pdbx_seq_one_letter_code
_entity_poly.pdbx_strand_id
1 'polypeptide(L)'
;TIIGNDLVRSLQTNLRGTEDWFDPLTNIENKLHNSITLCEKWTQITKKLTFLYWPNYANNPWTENEFIPLYSNGFMDRLKEVLKLRMIFTQLQIALVDYNKDVDYFRLLKPFEEVNYLLYNYYTEPRWKSAVEIFYEVLGVIEPDIVDVFRLKFQVYGSNMTALIMELSRFHLLLQLPTVLNSLSAERQNFLEQIQYNVSAIYPSALVEGTETITSNLEVSQLVFPIAEARINLNKLEIYSKFAEDALNDMRGY
;
A
#
# COMPACT_ATOMS: atom_id res chain seq x y z
N THR A 1 -2.91 -17.82 -28.08
CA THR A 1 -2.50 -16.64 -27.26
C THR A 1 -2.20 -15.44 -28.15
N ILE A 2 -3.24 -14.86 -28.76
CA ILE A 2 -3.11 -13.65 -29.59
C ILE A 2 -3.75 -12.47 -28.85
N ILE A 3 -5.00 -12.64 -28.42
CA ILE A 3 -5.79 -11.61 -27.71
C ILE A 3 -5.08 -11.07 -26.46
N GLY A 4 -4.53 -11.95 -25.60
CA GLY A 4 -3.82 -11.50 -24.40
C GLY A 4 -2.53 -10.72 -24.69
N ASN A 5 -1.84 -11.02 -25.79
CA ASN A 5 -0.65 -10.29 -26.19
C ASN A 5 -1.02 -8.95 -26.82
N ASP A 6 -2.09 -8.90 -27.60
CA ASP A 6 -2.60 -7.67 -28.18
C ASP A 6 -3.17 -6.71 -27.12
N LEU A 7 -3.77 -7.25 -26.06
CA LEU A 7 -4.15 -6.48 -24.87
C LEU A 7 -2.93 -5.77 -24.27
N VAL A 8 -1.84 -6.51 -24.01
CA VAL A 8 -0.60 -5.94 -23.47
C VAL A 8 -0.02 -4.90 -24.42
N ARG A 9 -0.01 -5.14 -25.74
CA ARG A 9 0.44 -4.14 -26.73
C ARG A 9 -0.39 -2.87 -26.72
N SER A 10 -1.71 -3.00 -26.56
CA SER A 10 -2.62 -1.87 -26.44
C SER A 10 -2.33 -1.05 -25.16
N LEU A 11 -2.13 -1.74 -24.04
CA LEU A 11 -1.72 -1.12 -22.77
C LEU A 11 -0.37 -0.41 -22.87
N GLN A 12 0.64 -1.07 -23.45
CA GLN A 12 1.95 -0.48 -23.71
C GLN A 12 1.83 0.79 -24.56
N THR A 13 0.95 0.79 -25.57
CA THR A 13 0.69 1.97 -26.39
C THR A 13 0.02 3.10 -25.60
N ASN A 14 -0.93 2.77 -24.72
CA ASN A 14 -1.62 3.74 -23.86
C ASN A 14 -0.68 4.39 -22.82
N LEU A 15 0.30 3.61 -22.33
CA LEU A 15 1.31 4.05 -21.37
C LEU A 15 2.54 4.71 -22.03
N ARG A 16 2.60 4.84 -23.35
CA ARG A 16 3.69 5.59 -23.99
C ARG A 16 3.71 7.03 -23.49
N GLY A 17 4.91 7.54 -23.25
CA GLY A 17 5.13 8.87 -22.67
C GLY A 17 5.09 8.91 -21.15
N THR A 18 4.87 7.78 -20.46
CA THR A 18 4.93 7.69 -18.99
C THR A 18 6.22 7.03 -18.48
N GLU A 19 7.24 6.91 -19.34
CA GLU A 19 8.51 6.26 -19.03
C GLU A 19 9.45 7.12 -18.18
N ASP A 20 9.18 8.43 -18.07
CA ASP A 20 9.98 9.33 -17.26
C ASP A 20 9.77 9.06 -15.77
N TRP A 21 10.85 8.59 -15.14
CA TRP A 21 10.88 8.28 -13.72
C TRP A 21 10.91 9.51 -12.83
N PHE A 22 11.16 10.70 -13.34
CA PHE A 22 11.19 11.94 -12.55
C PHE A 22 9.88 12.75 -12.64
N ASP A 23 8.98 12.39 -13.55
CA ASP A 23 7.62 12.97 -13.61
C ASP A 23 6.86 12.66 -12.31
N PRO A 24 5.98 13.52 -11.77
CA PRO A 24 5.20 13.20 -10.58
C PRO A 24 4.32 11.95 -10.73
N LEU A 25 4.21 11.12 -9.68
CA LEU A 25 3.39 9.90 -9.69
C LEU A 25 1.92 10.20 -10.04
N THR A 26 1.39 11.34 -9.59
CA THR A 26 0.01 11.78 -9.85
C THR A 26 -0.37 11.80 -11.32
N ASN A 27 0.60 11.99 -12.23
CA ASN A 27 0.37 12.06 -13.67
C ASN A 27 0.14 10.67 -14.29
N ILE A 28 0.65 9.62 -13.66
CA ILE A 28 0.71 8.26 -14.24
C ILE A 28 -0.03 7.20 -13.40
N GLU A 29 -0.26 7.46 -12.11
CA GLU A 29 -0.82 6.51 -11.14
C GLU A 29 -2.13 5.88 -11.61
N ASN A 30 -3.09 6.70 -12.04
CA ASN A 30 -4.37 6.21 -12.55
C ASN A 30 -4.20 5.33 -13.79
N LYS A 31 -3.25 5.66 -14.68
CA LYS A 31 -2.99 4.85 -15.89
C LYS A 31 -2.38 3.49 -15.52
N LEU A 32 -1.45 3.47 -14.56
CA LEU A 32 -0.87 2.22 -14.05
C LEU A 32 -1.94 1.35 -13.39
N HIS A 33 -2.75 1.91 -12.49
CA HIS A 33 -3.84 1.18 -11.83
C HIS A 33 -4.85 0.61 -12.81
N ASN A 34 -5.28 1.40 -13.80
CA ASN A 34 -6.21 0.93 -14.83
C ASN A 34 -5.61 -0.21 -15.65
N SER A 35 -4.33 -0.11 -16.01
CA SER A 35 -3.62 -1.15 -16.78
C SER A 35 -3.48 -2.45 -15.99
N ILE A 36 -3.10 -2.36 -14.71
CA ILE A 36 -3.03 -3.50 -13.79
C ILE A 36 -4.41 -4.16 -13.66
N THR A 37 -5.46 -3.36 -13.40
CA THR A 37 -6.84 -3.85 -13.27
C THR A 37 -7.31 -4.56 -14.55
N LEU A 38 -6.93 -4.05 -15.72
CA LEU A 38 -7.30 -4.67 -16.99
C LEU A 38 -6.63 -6.03 -17.17
N CYS A 39 -5.34 -6.15 -16.85
CA CYS A 39 -4.64 -7.42 -16.82
C CYS A 39 -5.28 -8.41 -15.83
N GLU A 40 -5.63 -7.97 -14.62
CA GLU A 40 -6.29 -8.80 -13.61
C GLU A 40 -7.64 -9.32 -14.10
N LYS A 41 -8.46 -8.45 -14.69
CA LYS A 41 -9.73 -8.83 -15.30
C LYS A 41 -9.54 -9.85 -16.42
N TRP A 42 -8.55 -9.65 -17.28
CA TRP A 42 -8.23 -10.60 -18.35
C TRP A 42 -7.83 -11.98 -17.79
N THR A 43 -6.99 -12.01 -16.76
CA THR A 43 -6.60 -13.26 -16.08
C THR A 43 -7.78 -13.95 -15.42
N GLN A 44 -8.68 -13.19 -14.79
CA GLN A 44 -9.91 -13.75 -14.20
C GLN A 44 -10.88 -14.30 -15.26
N ILE A 45 -11.07 -13.58 -16.37
CA ILE A 45 -11.96 -13.99 -17.47
C ILE A 45 -11.44 -15.27 -18.11
N THR A 46 -10.15 -15.29 -18.45
CA THR A 46 -9.51 -16.46 -19.07
C THR A 46 -9.62 -17.69 -18.15
N LYS A 47 -9.29 -17.55 -16.87
CA LYS A 47 -9.48 -18.58 -15.86
C LYS A 47 -10.93 -19.10 -15.83
N LYS A 48 -11.92 -18.20 -15.69
CA LYS A 48 -13.34 -18.57 -15.66
C LYS A 48 -13.77 -19.30 -16.93
N LEU A 49 -13.38 -18.82 -18.11
CA LEU A 49 -13.72 -19.45 -19.38
C LEU A 49 -13.16 -20.88 -19.45
N THR A 50 -11.87 -21.05 -19.15
CA THR A 50 -11.19 -22.34 -19.33
C THR A 50 -11.47 -23.37 -18.24
N PHE A 51 -11.75 -22.91 -17.02
CA PHE A 51 -11.99 -23.79 -15.88
C PHE A 51 -13.47 -24.08 -15.66
N LEU A 52 -14.33 -23.06 -15.79
CA LEU A 52 -15.74 -23.17 -15.43
C LEU A 52 -16.66 -23.35 -16.64
N TYR A 53 -16.47 -22.58 -17.71
CA TYR A 53 -17.45 -22.53 -18.79
C TYR A 53 -17.18 -23.55 -19.90
N TRP A 54 -15.96 -23.60 -20.43
CA TRP A 54 -15.63 -24.44 -21.58
C TRP A 54 -15.73 -25.94 -21.30
N PRO A 55 -15.24 -26.48 -20.16
CA PRO A 55 -15.40 -27.90 -19.85
C PRO A 55 -16.85 -28.35 -19.72
N ASN A 56 -17.76 -27.42 -19.37
CA ASN A 56 -19.19 -27.67 -19.23
C ASN A 56 -19.99 -27.38 -20.50
N TYR A 57 -19.34 -26.98 -21.59
CA TYR A 57 -19.98 -26.68 -22.87
C TYR A 57 -19.70 -27.79 -23.88
N ALA A 58 -20.73 -28.58 -24.21
CA ALA A 58 -20.62 -29.81 -25.01
C ALA A 58 -19.89 -29.67 -26.36
N ASN A 59 -19.89 -28.47 -26.96
CA ASN A 59 -19.26 -28.19 -28.24
C ASN A 59 -17.89 -27.50 -28.14
N ASN A 60 -17.34 -27.32 -26.93
CA ASN A 60 -16.00 -26.74 -26.77
C ASN A 60 -14.95 -27.86 -26.72
N PRO A 61 -13.86 -27.77 -27.50
CA PRO A 61 -12.80 -28.78 -27.48
C PRO A 61 -11.84 -28.68 -26.29
N TRP A 62 -11.98 -27.66 -25.42
CA TRP A 62 -11.08 -27.45 -24.29
C TRP A 62 -11.25 -28.53 -23.21
N THR A 63 -10.19 -29.29 -22.97
CA THR A 63 -10.14 -30.40 -22.01
C THR A 63 -9.02 -30.26 -20.99
N GLU A 64 -8.19 -29.22 -21.12
CA GLU A 64 -7.07 -28.95 -20.23
C GLU A 64 -7.50 -28.19 -18.97
N ASN A 65 -6.56 -28.06 -18.03
CA ASN A 65 -6.70 -27.22 -16.85
C ASN A 65 -6.85 -25.73 -17.21
N GLU A 66 -7.02 -24.89 -16.18
CA GLU A 66 -7.16 -23.45 -16.38
C GLU A 66 -6.00 -22.86 -17.19
N PHE A 67 -6.35 -22.02 -18.17
CA PHE A 67 -5.37 -21.30 -18.95
C PHE A 67 -4.82 -20.12 -18.15
N ILE A 68 -3.49 -20.01 -18.08
CA ILE A 68 -2.79 -18.94 -17.38
C ILE A 68 -2.11 -18.03 -18.41
N PRO A 69 -2.50 -16.75 -18.53
CA PRO A 69 -1.89 -15.82 -19.49
C PRO A 69 -0.55 -15.28 -18.97
N LEU A 70 0.50 -16.11 -19.02
CA LEU A 70 1.83 -15.83 -18.44
C LEU A 70 2.42 -14.47 -18.84
N TYR A 71 2.33 -14.10 -20.13
CA TYR A 71 2.87 -12.81 -20.59
C TYR A 71 2.12 -11.61 -20.01
N SER A 72 0.78 -11.67 -19.95
CA SER A 72 -0.04 -10.61 -19.34
C SER A 72 0.19 -10.53 -17.82
N ASN A 73 0.34 -11.68 -17.15
CA ASN A 73 0.62 -11.71 -15.71
C ASN A 73 1.99 -11.10 -15.41
N GLY A 74 3.03 -11.48 -16.16
CA GLY A 74 4.35 -10.90 -15.95
C GLY A 74 4.43 -9.41 -16.26
N PHE A 75 3.72 -8.93 -17.29
CA PHE A 75 3.61 -7.50 -17.56
C PHE A 75 2.86 -6.77 -16.43
N MET A 76 1.79 -7.36 -15.91
CA MET A 76 1.06 -6.83 -14.75
C MET A 76 1.94 -6.74 -13.51
N ASP A 77 2.70 -7.79 -13.20
CA ASP A 77 3.62 -7.82 -12.07
C ASP A 77 4.70 -6.74 -12.21
N ARG A 78 5.20 -6.54 -13.44
CA ARG A 78 6.10 -5.43 -13.77
C ARG A 78 5.47 -4.07 -13.46
N LEU A 79 4.23 -3.83 -13.86
CA LEU A 79 3.53 -2.57 -13.59
C LEU A 79 3.27 -2.36 -12.08
N LYS A 80 2.96 -3.44 -11.34
CA LYS A 80 2.82 -3.39 -9.88
C LYS A 80 4.15 -2.99 -9.21
N GLU A 81 5.27 -3.53 -9.68
CA GLU A 81 6.60 -3.19 -9.19
C GLU A 81 6.94 -1.72 -9.50
N VAL A 82 6.68 -1.24 -10.73
CA VAL A 82 6.83 0.19 -11.08
C VAL A 82 6.04 1.08 -10.13
N LEU A 83 4.76 0.78 -9.91
CA LEU A 83 3.90 1.55 -9.03
C LEU A 83 4.47 1.58 -7.60
N LYS A 84 4.87 0.42 -7.06
CA LYS A 84 5.46 0.32 -5.71
C LYS A 84 6.73 1.17 -5.58
N LEU A 85 7.66 1.07 -6.52
CA LEU A 85 8.92 1.82 -6.51
C LEU A 85 8.67 3.34 -6.55
N ARG A 86 7.72 3.76 -7.39
CA ARG A 86 7.34 5.17 -7.52
C ARG A 86 6.64 5.68 -6.25
N MET A 87 5.79 4.88 -5.62
CA MET A 87 5.16 5.21 -4.33
C MET A 87 6.20 5.32 -3.21
N ILE A 88 7.19 4.41 -3.13
CA ILE A 88 8.30 4.51 -2.17
C ILE A 88 9.04 5.84 -2.36
N PHE A 89 9.41 6.16 -3.60
CA PHE A 89 10.08 7.43 -3.91
C PHE A 89 9.25 8.65 -3.53
N THR A 90 7.94 8.67 -3.84
CA THR A 90 7.04 9.76 -3.47
C THR A 90 6.91 9.89 -1.95
N GLN A 91 6.72 8.78 -1.22
CA GLN A 91 6.66 8.80 0.25
C GLN A 91 7.96 9.33 0.84
N LEU A 92 9.11 8.91 0.29
CA LEU A 92 10.43 9.34 0.75
C LEU A 92 10.65 10.83 0.51
N GLN A 93 10.33 11.31 -0.69
CA GLN A 93 10.42 12.72 -1.04
C GLN A 93 9.62 13.58 -0.04
N ILE A 94 8.37 13.20 0.25
CA ILE A 94 7.53 13.91 1.22
C ILE A 94 8.17 13.84 2.62
N ALA A 95 8.61 12.67 3.06
CA ALA A 95 9.20 12.48 4.39
C ALA A 95 10.48 13.30 4.61
N LEU A 96 11.36 13.39 3.61
CA LEU A 96 12.62 14.12 3.72
C LEU A 96 12.42 15.64 3.62
N VAL A 97 11.51 16.09 2.74
CA VAL A 97 11.17 17.52 2.58
C VAL A 97 10.48 18.06 3.83
N ASP A 98 9.50 17.34 4.38
CA ASP A 98 8.78 17.76 5.60
C ASP A 98 9.73 17.95 6.81
N TYR A 99 10.91 17.34 6.77
CA TYR A 99 11.90 17.33 7.86
C TYR A 99 13.25 17.97 7.50
N ASN A 100 13.34 18.68 6.38
CA ASN A 100 14.55 19.40 5.92
C ASN A 100 15.82 18.53 5.91
N LYS A 101 15.70 17.24 5.56
CA LYS A 101 16.85 16.34 5.42
C LYS A 101 17.55 16.59 4.09
N ASP A 102 18.82 17.00 4.14
CA ASP A 102 19.65 17.23 2.94
C ASP A 102 20.24 15.90 2.43
N VAL A 103 19.39 15.11 1.78
CA VAL A 103 19.73 13.79 1.22
C VAL A 103 19.42 13.78 -0.26
N ASP A 104 20.37 13.35 -1.09
CA ASP A 104 20.20 13.19 -2.53
C ASP A 104 19.39 11.92 -2.86
N TYR A 105 18.09 11.98 -2.58
CA TYR A 105 17.16 10.86 -2.82
C TYR A 105 16.88 10.64 -4.32
N PHE A 106 17.23 11.57 -5.21
CA PHE A 106 17.07 11.38 -6.66
C PHE A 106 17.92 10.22 -7.20
N ARG A 107 19.00 9.86 -6.51
CA ARG A 107 19.84 8.69 -6.85
C ARG A 107 19.06 7.38 -6.87
N LEU A 108 17.96 7.28 -6.13
CA LEU A 108 17.10 6.09 -6.13
C LEU A 108 16.58 5.76 -7.52
N LEU A 109 16.21 6.78 -8.32
CA LEU A 109 15.58 6.55 -9.62
C LEU A 109 16.59 6.50 -10.78
N LYS A 110 17.85 6.85 -10.53
CA LYS A 110 18.93 6.81 -11.54
C LYS A 110 19.06 5.46 -12.25
N PRO A 111 18.97 4.29 -11.60
CA PRO A 111 19.07 2.99 -12.27
C PRO A 111 18.02 2.78 -13.37
N PHE A 112 16.91 3.51 -13.33
CA PHE A 112 15.81 3.35 -14.27
C PHE A 112 15.83 4.33 -15.46
N GLU A 113 16.73 5.32 -15.49
CA GLU A 113 16.85 6.28 -16.61
C GLU A 113 17.04 5.58 -17.95
N GLU A 114 17.78 4.47 -17.96
CA GLU A 114 18.06 3.70 -19.17
C GLU A 114 17.19 2.45 -19.32
N VAL A 115 16.19 2.26 -18.46
CA VAL A 115 15.35 1.07 -18.43
C VAL A 115 13.89 1.43 -18.66
N ASN A 116 13.41 1.17 -19.88
CA ASN A 116 12.01 1.31 -20.20
C ASN A 116 11.19 0.15 -19.61
N TYR A 117 10.38 0.43 -18.59
CA TYR A 117 9.56 -0.56 -17.90
C TYR A 117 8.43 -1.14 -18.77
N LEU A 118 8.04 -0.46 -19.86
CA LEU A 118 7.03 -0.96 -20.78
C LEU A 118 7.54 -2.12 -21.62
N LEU A 119 8.86 -2.22 -21.83
CA LEU A 119 9.48 -3.26 -22.62
C LEU A 119 9.63 -4.55 -21.80
N TYR A 120 8.53 -5.15 -21.36
CA TYR A 120 8.56 -6.44 -20.67
C TYR A 120 8.77 -7.60 -21.65
N ASN A 121 9.88 -8.33 -21.50
CA ASN A 121 10.15 -9.60 -22.16
C ASN A 121 11.35 -10.29 -21.50
N TYR A 122 11.63 -11.54 -21.89
CA TYR A 122 12.72 -12.34 -21.33
C TYR A 122 14.10 -11.68 -21.39
N TYR A 123 14.37 -10.86 -22.43
CA TYR A 123 15.69 -10.24 -22.63
C TYR A 123 15.88 -8.96 -21.82
N THR A 124 14.79 -8.29 -21.44
CA THR A 124 14.84 -7.03 -20.67
C THR A 124 14.61 -7.24 -19.17
N GLU A 125 14.07 -8.38 -18.77
CA GLU A 125 13.85 -8.75 -17.37
C GLU A 125 15.13 -8.67 -16.52
N PRO A 126 16.29 -9.21 -16.94
CA PRO A 126 17.49 -9.16 -16.10
C PRO A 126 17.97 -7.74 -15.82
N ARG A 127 17.92 -6.86 -16.83
CA ARG A 127 18.31 -5.45 -16.68
C ARG A 127 17.39 -4.71 -15.71
N TRP A 128 16.09 -4.99 -15.78
CA TRP A 128 15.13 -4.44 -14.84
C TRP A 128 15.39 -4.90 -13.42
N LYS A 129 15.56 -6.21 -13.20
CA LYS A 129 15.80 -6.74 -11.86
C LYS A 129 17.09 -6.20 -11.25
N SER A 130 18.14 -6.02 -12.05
CA SER A 130 19.35 -5.33 -11.61
C SER A 130 19.10 -3.87 -11.22
N ALA A 131 18.29 -3.12 -11.99
CA ALA A 131 17.93 -1.74 -11.61
C ALA A 131 17.11 -1.69 -10.31
N VAL A 132 16.20 -2.65 -10.09
CA VAL A 132 15.43 -2.79 -8.85
C VAL A 132 16.34 -3.12 -7.66
N GLU A 133 17.32 -4.00 -7.85
CA GLU A 133 18.31 -4.34 -6.82
C GLU A 133 19.11 -3.09 -6.40
N ILE A 134 19.65 -2.34 -7.37
CA ILE A 134 20.38 -1.10 -7.10
C ILE A 134 19.48 -0.05 -6.42
N PHE A 135 18.20 0.04 -6.78
CA PHE A 135 17.25 0.91 -6.07
C PHE A 135 17.19 0.57 -4.58
N TYR A 136 17.07 -0.70 -4.22
CA TYR A 136 16.98 -1.12 -2.82
C TYR A 136 18.33 -0.98 -2.09
N GLU A 137 19.45 -1.16 -2.76
CA GLU A 137 20.78 -0.87 -2.19
C GLU A 137 20.93 0.61 -1.83
N VAL A 138 20.54 1.50 -2.74
CA VAL A 138 20.56 2.96 -2.50
C VAL A 138 19.56 3.33 -1.40
N LEU A 139 18.38 2.71 -1.38
CA LEU A 139 17.39 2.92 -0.31
C LEU A 139 17.96 2.57 1.05
N GLY A 140 18.67 1.45 1.17
CA GLY A 140 19.31 1.02 2.42
C GLY A 140 20.30 2.04 2.99
N VAL A 141 20.95 2.82 2.14
CA VAL A 141 21.84 3.93 2.59
C VAL A 141 21.05 5.09 3.18
N ILE A 142 19.81 5.33 2.71
CA ILE A 142 18.93 6.44 3.13
C ILE A 142 18.05 6.03 4.33
N GLU A 143 17.83 4.74 4.56
CA GLU A 143 17.00 4.22 5.65
C GLU A 143 17.28 4.82 7.05
N PRO A 144 18.53 5.09 7.47
CA PRO A 144 18.78 5.76 8.76
C PRO A 144 18.12 7.13 8.89
N ASP A 145 18.08 7.92 7.82
CA ASP A 145 17.39 9.22 7.82
C ASP A 145 15.87 9.07 7.89
N ILE A 146 15.33 8.02 7.27
CA ILE A 146 13.91 7.66 7.36
C ILE A 146 13.54 7.31 8.82
N VAL A 147 14.41 6.57 9.51
CA VAL A 147 14.23 6.24 10.93
C VAL A 147 14.15 7.51 11.78
N ASP A 148 15.07 8.47 11.56
CA ASP A 148 15.05 9.74 12.29
C ASP A 148 13.75 10.51 12.08
N VAL A 149 13.26 10.57 10.83
CA VAL A 149 11.97 11.20 10.50
C VAL A 149 10.82 10.55 11.27
N PHE A 150 10.77 9.21 11.30
CA PHE A 150 9.74 8.51 12.05
C PHE A 150 9.85 8.72 13.56
N ARG A 151 11.06 8.75 14.14
CA ARG A 151 11.26 9.08 15.56
C ARG A 151 10.71 10.46 15.89
N LEU A 152 10.96 11.45 15.03
CA LEU A 152 10.39 12.79 15.20
C LEU A 152 8.87 12.77 15.11
N LYS A 153 8.27 11.97 14.21
CA LYS A 153 6.81 11.79 14.17
C LYS A 153 6.27 11.20 15.47
N PHE A 154 6.89 10.15 16.01
CA PHE A 154 6.52 9.59 17.30
C PHE A 154 6.62 10.63 18.43
N GLN A 155 7.65 11.48 18.42
CA GLN A 155 7.80 12.55 19.41
C GLN A 155 6.74 13.64 19.27
N VAL A 156 6.45 14.09 18.05
CA VAL A 156 5.51 15.20 17.79
C VAL A 156 4.06 14.78 17.98
N TYR A 157 3.68 13.60 17.49
CA TYR A 157 2.28 13.14 17.49
C TYR A 157 1.98 12.08 18.56
N GLY A 158 2.97 11.62 19.32
CA GLY A 158 2.82 10.51 20.28
C GLY A 158 1.80 10.72 21.39
N SER A 159 1.39 11.97 21.65
CA SER A 159 0.30 12.28 22.60
C SER A 159 -1.11 12.11 22.01
N ASN A 160 -1.24 12.10 20.68
CA ASN A 160 -2.51 11.92 19.97
C ASN A 160 -2.41 10.73 19.02
N MET A 161 -2.86 9.57 19.50
CA MET A 161 -2.78 8.30 18.77
C MET A 161 -3.43 8.35 17.38
N THR A 162 -4.61 8.95 17.24
CA THR A 162 -5.28 9.04 15.94
C THR A 162 -4.48 9.89 14.96
N ALA A 163 -3.92 11.02 15.42
CA ALA A 163 -3.07 11.87 14.60
C ALA A 163 -1.77 11.15 14.19
N LEU A 164 -1.14 10.43 15.12
CA LEU A 164 0.05 9.63 14.84
C LEU A 164 -0.24 8.54 13.81
N ILE A 165 -1.35 7.81 13.92
CA ILE A 165 -1.73 6.77 12.94
C ILE A 165 -1.96 7.39 11.57
N MET A 166 -2.70 8.51 11.50
CA MET A 166 -2.93 9.19 10.23
C MET A 166 -1.61 9.62 9.57
N GLU A 167 -0.68 10.16 10.35
CA GLU A 167 0.63 10.57 9.86
C GLU A 167 1.50 9.39 9.42
N LEU A 168 1.57 8.31 10.19
CA LEU A 168 2.34 7.13 9.84
C LEU A 168 1.77 6.38 8.63
N SER A 169 0.43 6.34 8.49
CA SER A 169 -0.26 5.67 7.37
C SER A 169 0.09 6.26 6.00
N ARG A 170 0.45 7.56 5.95
CA ARG A 170 0.93 8.23 4.73
C ARG A 170 2.23 7.61 4.20
N PHE A 171 3.01 6.96 5.07
CA PHE A 171 4.34 6.42 4.78
C PHE A 171 4.40 4.89 4.97
N HIS A 172 3.27 4.19 4.76
CA HIS A 172 3.14 2.75 5.05
C HIS A 172 4.21 1.88 4.35
N LEU A 173 4.66 2.22 3.13
CA LEU A 173 5.68 1.43 2.43
C LEU A 173 7.06 1.62 3.07
N LEU A 174 7.36 2.83 3.55
CA LEU A 174 8.61 3.11 4.26
C LEU A 174 8.60 2.49 5.66
N LEU A 175 7.44 2.50 6.33
CA LEU A 175 7.28 1.92 7.66
C LEU A 175 7.50 0.40 7.66
N GLN A 176 7.19 -0.27 6.55
CA GLN A 176 7.38 -1.72 6.35
C GLN A 176 8.81 -2.12 6.01
N LEU A 177 9.75 -1.17 5.86
CA LEU A 177 11.14 -1.50 5.59
C LEU A 177 11.76 -2.22 6.80
N PRO A 178 12.46 -3.36 6.62
CA PRO A 178 12.98 -4.15 7.73
C PRO A 178 13.88 -3.34 8.69
N THR A 179 14.76 -2.51 8.17
CA THR A 179 15.63 -1.65 8.97
C THR A 179 14.84 -0.64 9.81
N VAL A 180 13.77 -0.08 9.23
CA VAL A 180 12.88 0.86 9.91
C VAL A 180 12.11 0.16 11.02
N LEU A 181 11.50 -0.99 10.74
CA LEU A 181 10.76 -1.80 11.71
C LEU A 181 11.63 -2.20 12.91
N ASN A 182 12.87 -2.62 12.66
CA ASN A 182 13.81 -3.04 13.70
C ASN A 182 14.31 -1.86 14.53
N SER A 183 14.63 -0.74 13.88
CA SER A 183 15.18 0.45 14.54
C SER A 183 14.17 1.22 15.38
N LEU A 184 12.88 1.05 15.10
CA LEU A 184 11.75 1.65 15.81
C LEU A 184 11.08 0.67 16.79
N SER A 185 11.70 -0.46 17.12
CA SER A 185 11.07 -1.50 17.96
C SER A 185 10.58 -1.00 19.31
N ALA A 186 11.31 -0.09 19.96
CA ALA A 186 10.91 0.49 21.25
C ALA A 186 9.70 1.43 21.11
N GLU A 187 9.72 2.31 20.11
CA GLU A 187 8.62 3.23 19.79
C GLU A 187 7.35 2.46 19.40
N ARG A 188 7.50 1.41 18.58
CA ARG A 188 6.41 0.50 18.18
C ARG A 188 5.83 -0.26 19.35
N GLN A 189 6.67 -0.75 20.27
CA GLN A 189 6.20 -1.45 21.48
C GLN A 189 5.40 -0.53 22.40
N ASN A 190 5.93 0.67 22.68
CA ASN A 190 5.22 1.67 23.47
C ASN A 190 3.88 2.05 22.81
N PHE A 191 3.89 2.22 21.49
CA PHE A 191 2.68 2.53 20.74
C PHE A 191 1.64 1.40 20.78
N LEU A 192 2.06 0.13 20.71
CA LEU A 192 1.17 -1.02 20.89
C LEU A 192 0.53 -1.03 22.29
N GLU A 193 1.32 -0.76 23.34
CA GLU A 193 0.80 -0.66 24.71
C GLU A 193 -0.23 0.48 24.85
N GLN A 194 0.01 1.61 24.19
CA GLN A 194 -0.97 2.71 24.12
C GLN A 194 -2.25 2.29 23.40
N ILE A 195 -2.16 1.59 22.26
CA ILE A 195 -3.33 1.06 21.55
C ILE A 195 -4.11 0.13 22.48
N GLN A 196 -3.44 -0.83 23.12
CA GLN A 196 -4.08 -1.79 24.03
C GLN A 196 -4.78 -1.08 25.20
N TYR A 197 -4.13 -0.09 25.81
CA TYR A 197 -4.73 0.73 26.86
C TYR A 197 -5.98 1.45 26.35
N ASN A 198 -5.92 2.12 25.20
CA ASN A 198 -7.06 2.85 24.64
C ASN A 198 -8.22 1.92 24.25
N VAL A 199 -7.94 0.76 23.65
CA VAL A 199 -8.97 -0.25 23.34
C VAL A 199 -9.62 -0.75 24.61
N SER A 200 -8.82 -1.03 25.65
CA SER A 200 -9.33 -1.45 26.96
C SER A 200 -10.16 -0.36 27.66
N ALA A 201 -9.91 0.93 27.39
CA ALA A 201 -10.67 2.05 27.94
C ALA A 201 -12.02 2.26 27.22
N ILE A 202 -12.12 1.89 25.94
CA ILE A 202 -13.38 1.97 25.16
C ILE A 202 -14.39 0.89 25.61
N TYR A 203 -13.91 -0.26 26.12
CA TYR A 203 -14.77 -1.38 26.52
C TYR A 203 -15.68 -1.07 27.74
N PRO A 204 -15.18 -0.45 28.84
CA PRO A 204 -15.99 -0.04 29.99
C PRO A 204 -16.92 1.13 29.70
N SER A 205 -16.51 2.13 28.90
CA SER A 205 -17.36 3.29 28.59
C SER A 205 -18.61 2.87 27.82
N ALA A 206 -18.50 1.89 26.91
CA ALA A 206 -19.62 1.32 26.17
C ALA A 206 -20.62 0.52 27.04
N LEU A 207 -20.23 0.08 28.24
CA LEU A 207 -21.08 -0.67 29.18
C LEU A 207 -21.72 0.23 30.26
N VAL A 208 -21.10 1.36 30.59
CA VAL A 208 -21.55 2.28 31.65
C VAL A 208 -22.57 3.32 31.15
N GLU A 209 -22.54 3.69 29.87
CA GLU A 209 -23.49 4.65 29.27
C GLU A 209 -24.90 4.08 29.01
N GLY A 210 -25.15 2.82 29.37
CA GLY A 210 -26.50 2.26 29.39
C GLY A 210 -27.39 2.77 30.53
N THR A 211 -26.84 3.54 31.49
CA THR A 211 -27.54 3.89 32.74
C THR A 211 -27.59 5.36 33.12
N GLU A 212 -26.89 6.27 32.43
CA GLU A 212 -26.92 7.70 32.78
C GLU A 212 -27.70 8.52 31.76
N THR A 213 -28.73 9.20 32.24
CA THR A 213 -29.55 10.17 31.51
C THR A 213 -28.69 11.36 31.10
N ILE A 214 -28.03 11.29 29.95
CA ILE A 214 -27.27 12.40 29.40
C ILE A 214 -28.27 13.48 28.94
N THR A 215 -28.40 14.56 29.69
CA THR A 215 -29.05 15.79 29.22
C THR A 215 -28.13 16.48 28.22
N SER A 216 -28.23 16.10 26.95
CA SER A 216 -27.52 16.78 25.86
C SER A 216 -28.19 18.11 25.53
N ASN A 217 -27.43 19.21 25.57
CA ASN A 217 -27.81 20.52 25.03
C ASN A 217 -27.82 20.58 23.48
N LEU A 218 -27.73 19.42 22.81
CA LEU A 218 -27.83 19.27 21.37
C LEU A 218 -29.27 18.86 21.05
N GLU A 219 -29.87 19.43 19.99
CA GLU A 219 -31.20 19.08 19.45
C GLU A 219 -31.28 17.64 18.87
N VAL A 220 -30.46 16.72 19.39
CA VAL A 220 -30.32 15.36 18.92
C VAL A 220 -30.97 14.44 19.94
N SER A 221 -31.91 13.62 19.48
CA SER A 221 -32.67 12.68 20.32
C SER A 221 -31.77 11.81 21.21
N GLN A 222 -32.20 11.55 22.44
CA GLN A 222 -31.51 10.72 23.43
C GLN A 222 -31.18 9.29 22.94
N LEU A 223 -31.86 8.80 21.90
CA LEU A 223 -31.56 7.52 21.24
C LEU A 223 -30.46 7.63 20.17
N VAL A 224 -30.29 8.80 19.57
CA VAL A 224 -29.32 9.02 18.47
C VAL A 224 -27.92 9.24 19.02
N PHE A 225 -27.80 9.82 20.21
CA PHE A 225 -26.51 10.10 20.84
C PHE A 225 -25.66 8.83 21.13
N PRO A 226 -26.18 7.78 21.81
CA PRO A 226 -25.42 6.55 22.06
C PRO A 226 -25.02 5.82 20.77
N ILE A 227 -25.88 5.87 19.75
CA ILE A 227 -25.59 5.27 18.43
C ILE A 227 -24.46 6.02 17.73
N ALA A 228 -24.47 7.35 17.77
CA ALA A 228 -23.42 8.17 17.19
C ALA A 228 -22.08 7.95 17.89
N GLU A 229 -22.08 7.87 19.22
CA GLU A 229 -20.89 7.59 20.03
C GLU A 229 -20.32 6.19 19.78
N ALA A 230 -21.17 5.15 19.76
CA ALA A 230 -20.77 3.80 19.40
C ALA A 230 -20.15 3.75 18.00
N ARG A 231 -20.69 4.51 17.04
CA ARG A 231 -20.14 4.58 15.67
C ARG A 231 -18.78 5.27 15.62
N ILE A 232 -18.59 6.34 16.40
CA ILE A 232 -17.28 7.01 16.52
C ILE A 232 -16.25 6.04 17.10
N ASN A 233 -16.61 5.29 18.14
CA ASN A 233 -15.72 4.32 18.76
C ASN A 233 -15.40 3.13 17.83
N LEU A 234 -16.37 2.62 17.08
CA LEU A 234 -16.14 1.60 16.06
C LEU A 234 -15.16 2.06 14.98
N ASN A 235 -15.34 3.27 14.45
CA ASN A 235 -14.44 3.82 13.44
C ASN A 235 -13.00 3.96 13.99
N LYS A 236 -12.84 4.38 15.25
CA LYS A 236 -11.51 4.45 15.90
C LYS A 236 -10.87 3.05 15.99
N LEU A 237 -11.63 2.05 16.42
CA LEU A 237 -11.14 0.68 16.53
C LEU A 237 -10.74 0.10 15.16
N GLU A 238 -11.50 0.38 14.11
CA GLU A 238 -11.16 -0.04 12.75
C GLU A 238 -9.85 0.60 12.26
N ILE A 239 -9.64 1.89 12.52
CA ILE A 239 -8.40 2.59 12.21
C ILE A 239 -7.21 1.96 12.97
N TYR A 240 -7.38 1.67 14.26
CA TYR A 240 -6.32 1.08 15.07
C TYR A 240 -5.98 -0.34 14.62
N SER A 241 -7.01 -1.16 14.36
CA SER A 241 -6.85 -2.54 13.89
C SER A 241 -6.09 -2.58 12.57
N LYS A 242 -6.53 -1.76 11.59
CA LYS A 242 -5.89 -1.74 10.27
C LYS A 242 -4.42 -1.33 10.35
N PHE A 243 -4.11 -0.27 11.10
CA PHE A 243 -2.73 0.17 11.27
C PHE A 243 -1.87 -0.90 11.97
N ALA A 244 -2.42 -1.54 13.00
CA ALA A 244 -1.67 -2.53 13.76
C ALA A 244 -1.41 -3.81 12.95
N GLU A 245 -2.34 -4.24 12.09
CA GLU A 245 -2.11 -5.32 11.13
C GLU A 245 -0.97 -4.99 10.15
N ASP A 246 -0.90 -3.75 9.66
CA ASP A 246 0.07 -3.33 8.65
C ASP A 246 1.47 -3.05 9.23
N ALA A 247 1.55 -2.64 10.51
CA ALA A 247 2.75 -2.05 11.09
C ALA A 247 3.19 -2.61 12.45
N LEU A 248 2.42 -3.49 13.10
CA LEU A 248 2.70 -4.02 14.44
C LEU A 248 2.51 -5.55 14.56
N ASN A 249 2.16 -6.25 13.49
CA ASN A 249 1.81 -7.68 13.52
C ASN A 249 2.93 -8.64 13.95
N ASP A 250 4.20 -8.19 13.88
CA ASP A 250 5.41 -8.89 14.29
C ASP A 250 5.79 -8.66 15.76
N MET A 251 5.10 -7.74 16.44
CA MET A 251 5.41 -7.37 17.83
C MET A 251 4.87 -8.40 18.83
N ARG A 252 5.56 -8.56 19.95
CA ARG A 252 5.12 -9.49 21.02
C ARG A 252 3.87 -8.94 21.70
N GLY A 253 2.82 -9.76 21.75
CA GLY A 253 1.56 -9.39 22.42
C GLY A 253 0.54 -8.69 21.52
N TYR A 254 0.80 -8.64 20.20
CA TYR A 254 -0.23 -8.40 19.19
C TYR A 254 -1.24 -9.56 19.15
#